data_AF-A0A0E3R1J0-F1
#
_entry.id   AF-A0A0E3R1J0-F1
#
_cell.length_a   1.000
_cell.length_b   1.000
_cell.length_c   1.000
_cell.angle_alpha   90.00
_cell.angle_beta   90.00
_cell.angle_gamma   90.00
#
_symmetry.space_group_name_H-M   'P 1'
#
loop_
_entity.id
_entity.type
_entity.pdbx_description
1 polymer ?
#
loop_
_entity_poly.entity_id
_entity_poly.type
_entity_poly.pdbx_seq_one_letter_code
_entity_poly.pdbx_strand_id
1 'polypeptide(L)'
;MRNSKASGRRGIASIITVLCICFVLAALTGILSSDSIESFREEVTGYISSGPDSESQESVYTPQPALFTFPATPTYSIRKSELTPILRTPLQPGFSLNSNYQTSDFYQGRMGYARINIKNEGRNPIFIDRYGVSVNASKSRIYSEDCGVLVNPGEEQYLGVIAIQIPEEKKANFSIVLWLLASTSEGKWHDYGSYPLKNFTVNLKPMPEKSNPVYRDNPSPYFETINKLVEPAEPAIREKAVQVARSYPGAYNIYQVCALFDVVKEKVEYVSDPRGNDIWEPANVTLRMGAGDCEDQAILLSSMLEAVGGTTRVYLTNTHAFAAVYIGNGTAATDAAVRGVRAYYGNVDVNYLTDEYGSWLMLDPTSSLYAGGLPGKTAPAKVKAAEGNETYRSWTFVDTNEVKAIDINPRWSL
;
A
#
# COMPACT_ATOMS: atom_id res chain seq x y z
N MET A 1 63.93 -8.28 19.06
CA MET A 1 63.84 -8.78 20.44
C MET A 1 64.57 -7.82 21.38
N ARG A 2 63.99 -7.60 22.57
CA ARG A 2 64.33 -6.64 23.66
C ARG A 2 63.85 -5.20 23.41
N ASN A 3 62.74 -4.72 24.02
CA ASN A 3 62.48 -4.35 25.43
C ASN A 3 63.51 -3.32 25.95
N SER A 4 63.18 -2.25 26.67
CA SER A 4 62.00 -1.91 27.49
C SER A 4 61.99 -0.44 27.93
N LYS A 5 60.76 0.05 28.19
CA LYS A 5 60.26 1.05 29.16
C LYS A 5 61.23 1.70 30.18
N ALA A 6 60.89 2.96 30.49
CA ALA A 6 60.69 3.62 31.81
C ALA A 6 61.20 5.07 31.71
N SER A 7 60.71 6.13 32.34
CA SER A 7 59.68 6.49 33.33
C SER A 7 59.52 8.03 33.15
N GLY A 8 58.51 8.79 33.57
CA GLY A 8 57.57 8.68 34.68
C GLY A 8 57.15 10.11 35.08
N ARG A 9 56.10 10.15 35.91
CA ARG A 9 55.61 11.25 36.76
C ARG A 9 54.57 12.26 36.22
N ARG A 10 53.39 12.12 36.85
CA ARG A 10 52.26 13.03 36.98
C ARG A 10 52.60 14.25 37.85
N GLY A 11 51.88 15.35 37.62
CA GLY A 11 51.68 16.45 38.57
C GLY A 11 50.62 17.42 38.05
N ILE A 12 49.53 17.56 38.80
CA ILE A 12 48.30 18.32 38.52
C ILE A 12 48.43 19.74 39.08
N ALA A 13 47.88 20.77 38.41
CA ALA A 13 46.94 21.77 38.99
C ALA A 13 46.72 23.04 38.13
N SER A 14 45.42 23.40 38.01
CA SER A 14 44.79 24.75 38.16
C SER A 14 45.06 25.88 37.15
N ILE A 15 44.07 26.40 36.38
CA ILE A 15 42.90 27.29 36.68
C ILE A 15 43.16 28.75 36.20
N ILE A 16 42.32 29.20 35.25
CA ILE A 16 41.77 30.56 34.98
C ILE A 16 42.72 31.72 34.57
N THR A 17 42.40 32.39 33.43
CA THR A 17 42.09 33.86 33.30
C THR A 17 42.27 34.39 31.85
N VAL A 18 41.13 34.71 31.16
CA VAL A 18 40.79 35.94 30.37
C VAL A 18 41.63 36.30 29.12
N LEU A 19 41.19 36.93 28.02
CA LEU A 19 39.94 37.33 27.33
C LEU A 19 40.41 38.27 26.17
N CYS A 20 39.74 38.29 25.01
CA CYS A 20 39.52 39.44 24.09
C CYS A 20 39.51 39.07 22.58
N ILE A 21 38.32 39.03 21.98
CA ILE A 21 37.76 39.98 20.96
C ILE A 21 38.15 39.56 19.52
N CYS A 22 37.22 39.15 18.65
CA CYS A 22 36.32 40.02 17.89
C CYS A 22 34.97 39.36 17.52
N PHE A 23 33.89 40.01 17.94
CA PHE A 23 32.54 39.91 17.40
C PHE A 23 32.43 40.80 16.16
N VAL A 24 31.78 40.32 15.09
CA VAL A 24 30.97 41.18 14.21
C VAL A 24 29.60 40.53 14.09
N LEU A 25 28.65 41.17 14.77
CA LEU A 25 27.21 40.99 14.62
C LEU A 25 26.73 41.79 13.39
N ALA A 26 25.89 41.17 12.58
CA ALA A 26 24.82 41.88 11.89
C ALA A 26 23.53 41.09 12.12
N ALA A 27 22.69 41.62 13.00
CA ALA A 27 21.33 41.20 13.27
C ALA A 27 20.38 42.31 12.79
N LEU A 28 19.26 41.91 12.18
CA LEU A 28 17.97 42.60 12.07
C LEU A 28 17.01 41.56 11.45
N THR A 29 16.48 40.61 12.23
CA THR A 29 15.21 40.64 13.01
C THR A 29 13.94 40.56 12.17
N GLY A 30 13.29 39.41 12.27
CA GLY A 30 11.94 39.09 11.82
C GLY A 30 11.44 37.88 12.61
N ILE A 31 11.04 38.17 13.85
CA ILE A 31 10.46 37.36 14.93
C ILE A 31 9.72 36.09 14.44
N LEU A 32 10.29 34.91 14.74
CA LEU A 32 9.53 33.68 14.97
C LEU A 32 9.57 33.44 16.48
N SER A 33 8.49 33.82 17.15
CA SER A 33 8.27 33.57 18.57
C SER A 33 8.27 32.07 18.83
N SER A 34 9.15 31.60 19.72
CA SER A 34 9.15 30.23 20.27
C SER A 34 7.80 29.84 20.89
N ASP A 35 6.98 30.83 21.24
CA ASP A 35 5.65 30.66 21.83
C ASP A 35 4.66 29.95 20.89
N SER A 36 4.85 29.96 19.56
CA SER A 36 3.90 29.31 18.64
C SER A 36 4.10 27.80 18.50
N ILE A 37 5.30 27.29 18.75
CA ILE A 37 5.61 25.85 18.69
C ILE A 37 5.31 25.19 20.04
N GLU A 38 5.49 25.93 21.13
CA GLU A 38 5.15 25.47 22.48
C GLU A 38 3.63 25.53 22.72
N SER A 39 2.95 26.57 22.24
CA SER A 39 1.49 26.65 22.18
C SER A 39 0.86 25.48 21.41
N PHE A 40 1.43 25.08 20.28
CA PHE A 40 0.89 23.98 19.47
C PHE A 40 1.10 22.62 20.15
N ARG A 41 2.21 22.45 20.89
CA ARG A 41 2.46 21.24 21.68
C ARG A 41 1.57 21.16 22.91
N GLU A 42 1.34 22.26 23.63
CA GLU A 42 0.43 22.27 24.78
C GLU A 42 -1.03 22.11 24.36
N GLU A 43 -1.44 22.70 23.23
CA GLU A 43 -2.79 22.53 22.69
C GLU A 43 -3.06 21.08 22.29
N VAL A 44 -2.14 20.41 21.59
CA VAL A 44 -2.29 18.99 21.21
C VAL A 44 -2.21 18.05 22.42
N THR A 45 -1.36 18.34 23.41
CA THR A 45 -1.20 17.47 24.60
C THR A 45 -2.37 17.64 25.59
N GLY A 46 -3.00 18.83 25.63
CA GLY A 46 -4.17 19.13 26.46
C GLY A 46 -5.43 18.34 26.06
N TYR A 47 -5.62 18.08 24.76
CA TYR A 47 -6.75 17.29 24.27
C TYR A 47 -6.61 15.78 24.54
N ILE A 48 -5.38 15.26 24.65
CA ILE A 48 -5.15 13.82 24.87
C ILE A 48 -5.28 13.45 26.37
N SER A 49 -5.23 14.43 27.28
CA SER A 49 -5.17 14.18 28.73
C SER A 49 -6.47 14.46 29.52
N SER A 50 -7.59 14.77 28.87
CA SER A 50 -8.86 15.00 29.58
C SER A 50 -9.92 13.94 29.26
N GLY A 51 -10.22 13.11 30.27
CA GLY A 51 -11.43 12.29 30.32
C GLY A 51 -12.69 13.16 30.50
N PRO A 52 -13.89 12.59 30.33
CA PRO A 52 -15.05 13.31 29.82
C PRO A 52 -15.74 14.10 30.92
N ASP A 53 -15.81 15.42 30.76
CA ASP A 53 -16.77 16.27 31.46
C ASP A 53 -17.34 17.30 30.48
N SER A 54 -18.42 16.89 29.81
CA SER A 54 -19.65 17.64 29.54
C SER A 54 -20.32 17.07 28.30
N GLU A 55 -21.56 16.58 28.47
CA GLU A 55 -22.48 16.29 27.38
C GLU A 55 -22.83 17.61 26.68
N SER A 56 -21.93 18.12 25.86
CA SER A 56 -22.34 18.93 24.72
C SER A 56 -22.79 17.96 23.65
N GLN A 57 -24.00 18.15 23.11
CA GLN A 57 -24.43 17.45 21.91
C GLN A 57 -23.53 17.92 20.75
N GLU A 58 -22.34 17.36 20.64
CA GLU A 58 -21.53 17.46 19.43
C GLU A 58 -22.34 16.86 18.29
N SER A 59 -22.72 17.70 17.33
CA SER A 59 -23.37 17.24 16.11
C SER A 59 -22.36 16.39 15.34
N VAL A 60 -22.56 15.08 15.33
CA VAL A 60 -21.77 14.13 14.52
C VAL A 60 -21.82 14.61 13.07
N TYR A 61 -20.65 14.81 12.45
CA TYR A 61 -20.56 15.23 11.06
C TYR A 61 -21.34 14.24 10.18
N THR A 62 -22.24 14.78 9.36
CA THR A 62 -23.02 14.02 8.39
C THR A 62 -22.52 14.36 6.99
N PRO A 63 -22.02 13.40 6.21
CA PRO A 63 -21.59 13.63 4.84
C PRO A 63 -22.74 14.14 3.97
N GLN A 64 -22.39 14.87 2.90
CA GLN A 64 -23.35 15.30 1.89
C GLN A 64 -23.14 14.46 0.61
N PRO A 65 -23.96 13.44 0.34
CA PRO A 65 -23.75 12.53 -0.79
C PRO A 65 -23.81 13.23 -2.16
N ALA A 66 -24.46 14.39 -2.23
CA ALA A 66 -24.49 15.23 -3.43
C ALA A 66 -23.11 15.76 -3.85
N LEU A 67 -22.14 15.80 -2.93
CA LEU A 67 -20.77 16.21 -3.18
C LEU A 67 -19.83 15.03 -3.49
N PHE A 68 -20.33 13.79 -3.40
CA PHE A 68 -19.50 12.61 -3.60
C PHE A 68 -19.13 12.45 -5.07
N THR A 69 -17.87 12.09 -5.27
CA THR A 69 -17.28 11.78 -6.57
C THR A 69 -16.87 10.32 -6.58
N PHE A 70 -17.05 9.65 -7.71
CA PHE A 70 -16.61 8.27 -7.90
C PHE A 70 -15.87 8.14 -9.23
N PRO A 71 -14.91 7.22 -9.34
CA PRO A 71 -14.03 7.14 -10.49
C PRO A 71 -14.78 6.66 -11.74
N ALA A 72 -14.55 7.32 -12.87
CA ALA A 72 -14.91 6.77 -14.16
C ALA A 72 -14.17 5.46 -14.44
N THR A 73 -14.72 4.61 -15.32
CA THR A 73 -14.05 3.39 -15.80
C THR A 73 -13.49 3.64 -17.20
N PRO A 74 -12.16 3.70 -17.37
CA PRO A 74 -11.58 3.88 -18.69
C PRO A 74 -11.89 2.69 -19.61
N THR A 75 -12.00 2.97 -20.91
CA THR A 75 -12.25 1.94 -21.95
C THR A 75 -10.97 1.44 -22.61
N TYR A 76 -9.83 2.10 -22.37
CA TYR A 76 -8.54 1.70 -22.91
C TYR A 76 -7.85 0.64 -22.04
N SER A 77 -7.02 -0.20 -22.67
CA SER A 77 -6.19 -1.19 -21.97
C SER A 77 -4.85 -0.58 -21.58
N ILE A 78 -4.37 -0.92 -20.38
CA ILE A 78 -3.06 -0.50 -19.88
C ILE A 78 -1.99 -1.59 -20.00
N ARG A 79 -2.36 -2.84 -20.29
CA ARG A 79 -1.41 -3.94 -20.45
C ARG A 79 -0.60 -3.71 -21.74
N LYS A 80 0.49 -2.96 -21.63
CA LYS A 80 1.53 -2.86 -22.64
C LYS A 80 2.42 -4.08 -22.47
N SER A 81 2.15 -5.10 -23.26
CA SER A 81 3.05 -6.24 -23.40
C SER A 81 4.03 -5.91 -24.52
N GLU A 82 5.33 -5.99 -24.23
CA GLU A 82 6.33 -5.95 -25.30
C GLU A 82 6.13 -7.15 -26.23
N LEU A 83 6.44 -6.97 -27.51
CA LEU A 83 6.35 -8.07 -28.47
C LEU A 83 7.44 -9.09 -28.16
N THR A 84 7.04 -10.35 -28.01
CA THR A 84 7.98 -11.46 -27.85
C THR A 84 9.07 -11.36 -28.92
N PRO A 85 10.36 -11.34 -28.54
CA PRO A 85 11.44 -11.25 -29.51
C PRO A 85 11.34 -12.37 -30.54
N ILE A 86 11.73 -12.16 -31.81
CA ILE A 86 11.53 -13.17 -32.89
C ILE A 86 12.82 -13.78 -33.44
N LEU A 87 13.97 -13.14 -33.24
CA LEU A 87 15.26 -13.62 -33.74
C LEU A 87 15.76 -14.78 -32.85
N ARG A 88 15.36 -16.01 -33.18
CA ARG A 88 15.65 -17.21 -32.37
C ARG A 88 17.06 -17.76 -32.57
N THR A 89 17.57 -18.47 -31.56
CA THR A 89 18.85 -19.19 -31.64
C THR A 89 18.83 -20.51 -30.85
N PRO A 90 19.53 -21.57 -31.33
CA PRO A 90 19.73 -22.80 -30.56
C PRO A 90 20.80 -22.66 -29.46
N LEU A 91 21.63 -21.61 -29.50
CA LEU A 91 22.61 -21.32 -28.44
C LEU A 91 21.88 -21.03 -27.13
N GLN A 92 22.35 -21.59 -26.02
CA GLN A 92 21.73 -21.46 -24.69
C GLN A 92 22.55 -20.51 -23.81
N PRO A 93 22.31 -19.17 -23.87
CA PRO A 93 23.01 -18.22 -23.01
C PRO A 93 22.58 -18.39 -21.55
N GLY A 94 23.55 -18.53 -20.65
CA GLY A 94 23.26 -18.55 -19.21
C GLY A 94 22.54 -17.28 -18.73
N PHE A 95 21.69 -17.43 -17.72
CA PHE A 95 20.97 -16.35 -17.05
C PHE A 95 21.04 -16.51 -15.52
N SER A 96 20.78 -15.43 -14.79
CA SER A 96 20.64 -15.44 -13.32
C SER A 96 19.49 -14.52 -12.95
N LEU A 97 18.50 -15.06 -12.23
CA LEU A 97 17.30 -14.34 -11.83
C LEU A 97 17.10 -14.48 -10.32
N ASN A 98 16.63 -13.40 -9.71
CA ASN A 98 16.18 -13.37 -8.33
C ASN A 98 14.70 -13.00 -8.29
N SER A 99 13.91 -13.78 -7.57
CA SER A 99 12.47 -13.53 -7.41
C SER A 99 12.19 -12.89 -6.06
N ASN A 100 11.63 -11.70 -6.11
CA ASN A 100 11.06 -11.02 -4.96
C ASN A 100 9.54 -11.14 -5.06
N TYR A 101 8.88 -11.68 -4.03
CA TYR A 101 7.44 -11.87 -4.06
C TYR A 101 6.81 -11.62 -2.70
N GLN A 102 5.57 -11.15 -2.74
CA GLN A 102 4.71 -10.97 -1.59
C GLN A 102 3.44 -11.81 -1.81
N THR A 103 2.93 -12.43 -0.76
CA THR A 103 1.69 -13.21 -0.83
C THR A 103 0.64 -12.62 0.10
N SER A 104 -0.63 -12.75 -0.27
CA SER A 104 -1.69 -12.68 0.72
C SER A 104 -1.56 -13.86 1.67
N ASP A 105 -2.29 -13.81 2.79
CA ASP A 105 -2.54 -15.01 3.56
C ASP A 105 -3.28 -16.05 2.70
N PHE A 106 -2.85 -17.32 2.81
CA PHE A 106 -3.45 -18.42 2.07
C PHE A 106 -4.42 -19.20 2.95
N TYR A 107 -5.69 -19.20 2.54
CA TYR A 107 -6.79 -19.88 3.21
C TYR A 107 -7.24 -21.10 2.40
N GLN A 108 -7.52 -22.19 3.11
CA GLN A 108 -7.94 -23.47 2.51
C GLN A 108 -9.16 -23.29 1.60
N GLY A 109 -9.05 -23.75 0.35
CA GLY A 109 -10.15 -23.71 -0.63
C GLY A 109 -10.50 -22.33 -1.20
N ARG A 110 -9.73 -21.28 -0.88
CA ARG A 110 -10.01 -19.90 -1.33
C ARG A 110 -8.99 -19.41 -2.36
N MET A 111 -9.29 -18.28 -2.98
CA MET A 111 -8.29 -17.57 -3.79
C MET A 111 -7.26 -16.93 -2.87
N GLY A 112 -5.98 -17.17 -3.18
CA GLY A 112 -4.83 -16.45 -2.64
C GLY A 112 -4.18 -15.62 -3.75
N TYR A 113 -3.32 -14.69 -3.36
CA TYR A 113 -2.69 -13.74 -4.28
C TYR A 113 -1.18 -13.71 -4.10
N ALA A 114 -0.45 -13.58 -5.20
CA ALA A 114 0.99 -13.34 -5.17
C ALA A 114 1.35 -12.15 -6.06
N ARG A 115 2.03 -11.15 -5.49
CA ARG A 115 2.67 -10.03 -6.20
C ARG A 115 4.10 -10.44 -6.52
N ILE A 116 4.49 -10.40 -7.80
CA ILE A 116 5.76 -10.96 -8.27
C ILE A 116 6.62 -9.88 -8.95
N ASN A 117 7.85 -9.79 -8.49
CA ASN A 117 8.92 -8.97 -9.06
C ASN A 117 10.10 -9.87 -9.40
N ILE A 118 10.72 -9.66 -10.56
CA ILE A 118 11.90 -10.41 -10.99
C ILE A 118 13.05 -9.43 -11.24
N LYS A 119 14.18 -9.72 -10.61
CA LYS A 119 15.45 -9.04 -10.84
C LYS A 119 16.37 -9.87 -11.71
N ASN A 120 16.92 -9.25 -12.75
CA ASN A 120 17.95 -9.87 -13.57
C ASN A 120 19.34 -9.60 -12.96
N GLU A 121 19.93 -10.64 -12.38
CA GLU A 121 21.29 -10.62 -11.83
C GLU A 121 22.33 -11.15 -12.84
N GLY A 122 21.87 -11.54 -14.02
CA GLY A 122 22.69 -12.00 -15.13
C GLY A 122 23.29 -10.84 -15.93
N ARG A 123 24.03 -11.20 -16.98
CA ARG A 123 24.68 -10.24 -17.90
C ARG A 123 23.90 -9.99 -19.19
N ASN A 124 22.90 -10.82 -19.48
CA ASN A 124 22.12 -10.76 -20.71
C ASN A 124 20.70 -10.30 -20.39
N PRO A 125 20.09 -9.45 -21.23
CA PRO A 125 18.65 -9.18 -21.17
C PRO A 125 17.81 -10.46 -21.18
N ILE A 126 16.77 -10.47 -20.34
CA ILE A 126 15.80 -11.55 -20.21
C ILE A 126 14.44 -11.02 -20.61
N PHE A 127 13.73 -11.76 -21.44
CA PHE A 127 12.35 -11.47 -21.80
C PHE A 127 11.45 -12.48 -21.09
N ILE A 128 10.41 -12.01 -20.41
CA ILE A 128 9.45 -12.86 -19.72
C ILE A 128 8.10 -12.71 -20.42
N ASP A 129 7.71 -13.72 -21.20
CA ASP A 129 6.41 -13.75 -21.89
C ASP A 129 5.28 -13.84 -20.87
N ARG A 130 5.43 -14.75 -19.91
CA ARG A 130 4.38 -15.12 -18.96
C ARG A 130 4.99 -15.42 -17.61
N TYR A 131 4.22 -15.16 -16.56
CA TYR A 131 4.55 -15.55 -15.19
C TYR A 131 3.40 -16.34 -14.58
N GLY A 132 3.69 -17.07 -13.52
CA GLY A 132 2.68 -17.90 -12.87
C GLY A 132 3.14 -18.49 -11.56
N VAL A 133 2.22 -19.23 -10.94
CA VAL A 133 2.50 -20.01 -9.73
C VAL A 133 1.97 -21.43 -9.90
N SER A 134 2.84 -22.40 -9.70
CA SER A 134 2.49 -23.83 -9.61
C SER A 134 2.16 -24.18 -8.17
N VAL A 135 1.12 -25.00 -7.98
CA VAL A 135 0.71 -25.56 -6.68
C VAL A 135 0.98 -27.06 -6.65
N ASN A 136 1.63 -27.51 -5.59
CA ASN A 136 2.04 -28.90 -5.33
C ASN A 136 2.83 -29.55 -6.47
N ALA A 137 3.59 -28.74 -7.23
CA ALA A 137 4.34 -29.17 -8.42
C ALA A 137 3.46 -29.90 -9.47
N SER A 138 2.15 -29.66 -9.47
CA SER A 138 1.24 -30.25 -10.44
C SER A 138 1.21 -29.43 -11.72
N LYS A 139 1.42 -30.09 -12.86
CA LYS A 139 1.25 -29.47 -14.19
C LYS A 139 -0.20 -29.03 -14.45
N SER A 140 -1.18 -29.63 -13.77
CA SER A 140 -2.60 -29.25 -13.89
C SER A 140 -3.01 -28.09 -12.95
N ARG A 141 -2.09 -27.62 -12.09
CA ARG A 141 -2.34 -26.53 -11.13
C ARG A 141 -1.28 -25.44 -11.30
N ILE A 142 -1.18 -24.90 -12.52
CA ILE A 142 -0.35 -23.75 -12.83
C ILE A 142 -1.28 -22.61 -13.22
N TYR A 143 -1.32 -21.58 -12.39
CA TYR A 143 -2.03 -20.33 -12.68
C TYR A 143 -1.02 -19.40 -13.35
N SER A 144 -1.37 -18.79 -14.48
CA SER A 144 -0.43 -17.95 -15.22
C SER A 144 -1.10 -16.80 -15.94
N GLU A 145 -0.37 -15.69 -16.11
CA GLU A 145 -0.80 -14.46 -16.78
C GLU A 145 0.30 -13.95 -17.71
N ASP A 146 -0.09 -13.51 -18.91
CA ASP A 146 0.85 -12.93 -19.87
C ASP A 146 1.31 -11.54 -19.38
N CYS A 147 2.60 -11.28 -19.50
CA CYS A 147 3.21 -10.00 -19.13
C CYS A 147 4.01 -9.38 -20.29
N GLY A 148 4.82 -10.16 -21.01
CA GLY A 148 5.74 -9.68 -22.05
C GLY A 148 6.60 -8.52 -21.57
N VAL A 149 7.52 -8.80 -20.65
CA VAL A 149 8.36 -7.81 -19.98
C VAL A 149 9.84 -8.08 -20.30
N LEU A 150 10.55 -7.06 -20.77
CA LEU A 150 12.00 -7.07 -20.88
C LEU A 150 12.64 -6.65 -19.55
N VAL A 151 13.55 -7.47 -19.05
CA VAL A 151 14.31 -7.23 -17.82
C VAL A 151 15.79 -7.12 -18.18
N ASN A 152 16.31 -5.89 -18.23
CA ASN A 152 17.72 -5.68 -18.56
C ASN A 152 18.63 -6.08 -17.38
N PRO A 153 19.93 -6.35 -17.63
CA PRO A 153 20.89 -6.64 -16.57
C PRO A 153 20.86 -5.59 -15.45
N GLY A 154 20.68 -6.04 -14.20
CA GLY A 154 20.61 -5.19 -13.01
C GLY A 154 19.22 -4.61 -12.70
N GLU A 155 18.28 -4.67 -13.64
CA GLU A 155 16.90 -4.20 -13.42
C GLU A 155 16.06 -5.19 -12.63
N GLU A 156 15.12 -4.65 -11.85
CA GLU A 156 14.01 -5.38 -11.26
C GLU A 156 12.71 -4.89 -11.90
N GLN A 157 11.88 -5.82 -12.37
CA GLN A 157 10.61 -5.51 -13.01
C GLN A 157 9.46 -6.16 -12.24
N TYR A 158 8.37 -5.40 -12.10
CA TYR A 158 7.10 -5.90 -11.60
C TYR A 158 6.38 -6.67 -12.72
N LEU A 159 6.05 -7.94 -12.46
CA LEU A 159 5.36 -8.77 -13.46
C LEU A 159 3.84 -8.72 -13.33
N GLY A 160 3.34 -8.57 -12.11
CA GLY A 160 1.90 -8.50 -11.83
C GLY A 160 1.50 -9.11 -10.50
N VAL A 161 0.20 -9.04 -10.20
CA VAL A 161 -0.44 -9.86 -9.17
C VAL A 161 -1.12 -11.04 -9.85
N ILE A 162 -1.00 -12.24 -9.28
CA ILE A 162 -1.70 -13.41 -9.78
C ILE A 162 -2.62 -14.02 -8.72
N ALA A 163 -3.82 -14.38 -9.15
CA ALA A 163 -4.80 -15.10 -8.36
C ALA A 163 -4.55 -16.61 -8.45
N ILE A 164 -4.54 -17.28 -7.30
CA ILE A 164 -4.17 -18.69 -7.14
C ILE A 164 -5.28 -19.38 -6.38
N GLN A 165 -5.89 -20.42 -6.95
CA GLN A 165 -6.83 -21.24 -6.19
C GLN A 165 -6.06 -22.15 -5.22
N ILE A 166 -6.22 -21.88 -3.93
CA ILE A 166 -5.55 -22.58 -2.83
C ILE A 166 -6.27 -23.91 -2.57
N PRO A 167 -5.53 -25.03 -2.39
CA PRO A 167 -6.13 -26.34 -2.15
C PRO A 167 -6.76 -26.42 -0.76
N GLU A 168 -7.71 -27.34 -0.59
CA GLU A 168 -8.30 -27.70 0.70
C GLU A 168 -7.40 -28.68 1.48
N GLU A 169 -6.13 -28.29 1.64
CA GLU A 169 -5.10 -29.08 2.32
C GLU A 169 -4.55 -28.28 3.51
N LYS A 170 -3.95 -28.93 4.51
CA LYS A 170 -3.34 -28.20 5.64
C LYS A 170 -2.05 -27.46 5.27
N LYS A 171 -1.39 -27.92 4.21
CA LYS A 171 -0.07 -27.45 3.78
C LYS A 171 0.05 -27.67 2.27
N ALA A 172 0.64 -26.72 1.57
CA ALA A 172 0.87 -26.82 0.14
C ALA A 172 2.23 -26.25 -0.26
N ASN A 173 2.80 -26.78 -1.35
CA ASN A 173 4.03 -26.28 -1.95
C ASN A 173 3.68 -25.36 -3.12
N PHE A 174 4.41 -24.27 -3.25
CA PHE A 174 4.24 -23.29 -4.32
C PHE A 174 5.58 -23.04 -5.00
N SER A 175 5.55 -22.72 -6.28
CA SER A 175 6.74 -22.32 -7.05
C SER A 175 6.33 -21.29 -8.09
N ILE A 176 7.06 -20.19 -8.17
CA ILE A 176 6.91 -19.22 -9.26
C ILE A 176 7.41 -19.89 -10.53
N VAL A 177 6.64 -19.78 -11.62
CA VAL A 177 7.00 -20.31 -12.94
C VAL A 177 7.10 -19.15 -13.91
N LEU A 178 8.20 -19.08 -14.66
CA LEU A 178 8.43 -18.06 -15.68
C LEU A 178 8.48 -18.73 -17.06
N TRP A 179 7.89 -18.11 -18.07
CA TRP A 179 8.15 -18.46 -19.47
C TRP A 179 9.07 -17.39 -20.03
N LEU A 180 10.34 -17.77 -20.21
CA LEU A 180 11.39 -16.79 -20.43
C LEU A 180 12.27 -17.11 -21.62
N LEU A 181 12.80 -16.04 -22.19
CA LEU A 181 13.84 -16.06 -23.19
C LEU A 181 15.05 -15.31 -22.69
N ALA A 182 16.25 -15.79 -23.03
CA ALA A 182 17.48 -15.08 -22.75
C ALA A 182 18.19 -14.71 -24.05
N SER A 183 18.73 -13.49 -24.09
CA SER A 183 19.45 -12.98 -25.25
C SER A 183 20.92 -13.44 -25.28
N THR A 184 21.48 -13.55 -26.48
CA THR A 184 22.92 -13.69 -26.71
C THR A 184 23.54 -12.32 -27.00
N SER A 185 24.88 -12.25 -26.99
CA SER A 185 25.62 -11.04 -27.37
C SER A 185 25.36 -10.58 -28.81
N GLU A 186 24.81 -11.44 -29.67
CA GLU A 186 24.42 -11.13 -31.05
C GLU A 186 22.98 -10.59 -31.17
N GLY A 187 22.27 -10.43 -30.03
CA GLY A 187 20.86 -10.00 -30.02
C GLY A 187 19.85 -11.07 -30.44
N LYS A 188 20.27 -12.34 -30.51
CA LYS A 188 19.38 -13.49 -30.75
C LYS A 188 18.87 -14.05 -29.42
N TRP A 189 17.72 -14.72 -29.43
CA TRP A 189 17.00 -15.15 -28.24
C TRP A 189 16.85 -16.67 -28.18
N HIS A 190 17.19 -17.25 -27.05
CA HIS A 190 16.91 -18.64 -26.73
C HIS A 190 15.66 -18.73 -25.87
N ASP A 191 14.72 -19.59 -26.23
CA ASP A 191 13.49 -19.84 -25.48
C ASP A 191 13.71 -21.02 -24.53
N TYR A 192 13.62 -20.76 -23.22
CA TYR A 192 13.76 -21.78 -22.18
C TYR A 192 12.45 -22.48 -21.85
N GLY A 193 11.33 -22.03 -22.42
CA GLY A 193 9.99 -22.48 -22.07
C GLY A 193 9.66 -22.17 -20.60
N SER A 194 8.87 -23.05 -19.98
CA SER A 194 8.53 -22.91 -18.56
C SER A 194 9.72 -23.25 -17.66
N TYR A 195 10.14 -22.28 -16.85
CA TYR A 195 11.21 -22.41 -15.88
C TYR A 195 10.67 -22.20 -14.46
N PRO A 196 10.53 -23.28 -13.66
CA PRO A 196 10.11 -23.16 -12.26
C PRO A 196 11.26 -22.66 -11.38
N LEU A 197 10.99 -21.67 -10.55
CA LEU A 197 11.89 -21.18 -9.53
C LEU A 197 11.81 -22.04 -8.26
N LYS A 198 12.69 -21.76 -7.31
CA LYS A 198 12.74 -22.48 -6.02
C LYS A 198 11.36 -22.53 -5.37
N ASN A 199 10.98 -23.71 -4.90
CA ASN A 199 9.73 -23.91 -4.21
C ASN A 199 9.76 -23.32 -2.79
N PHE A 200 8.58 -22.98 -2.30
CA PHE A 200 8.33 -22.62 -0.92
C PHE A 200 7.08 -23.34 -0.42
N THR A 201 7.00 -23.53 0.89
CA THR A 201 5.91 -24.29 1.50
C THR A 201 5.15 -23.45 2.49
N VAL A 202 3.82 -23.47 2.42
CA VAL A 202 2.95 -22.64 3.25
C VAL A 202 2.00 -23.53 4.06
N ASN A 203 1.83 -23.22 5.34
CA ASN A 203 0.77 -23.79 6.16
C ASN A 203 -0.51 -23.01 5.89
N LEU A 204 -1.54 -23.69 5.39
CA LEU A 204 -2.76 -23.06 4.90
C LEU A 204 -3.74 -22.84 6.06
N LYS A 205 -4.21 -21.59 6.21
CA LYS A 205 -5.09 -21.17 7.30
C LYS A 205 -6.52 -21.71 7.06
N PRO A 206 -7.21 -22.24 8.08
CA PRO A 206 -8.65 -22.45 7.98
C PRO A 206 -9.37 -21.10 7.89
N MET A 207 -10.53 -21.07 7.24
CA MET A 207 -11.38 -19.86 7.25
C MET A 207 -11.99 -19.65 8.64
N PRO A 208 -11.92 -18.43 9.20
CA PRO A 208 -12.62 -18.11 10.44
C PRO A 208 -14.13 -17.98 10.22
N GLU A 209 -14.87 -17.96 11.33
CA GLU A 209 -16.27 -17.56 11.33
C GLU A 209 -16.39 -16.05 11.08
N LYS A 210 -17.52 -15.63 10.51
CA LYS A 210 -17.79 -14.22 10.24
C LYS A 210 -18.06 -13.48 11.56
N SER A 211 -17.33 -12.39 11.78
CA SER A 211 -17.56 -11.44 12.87
C SER A 211 -18.43 -10.28 12.38
N ASN A 212 -19.11 -9.62 13.32
CA ASN A 212 -19.92 -8.43 13.07
C ASN A 212 -19.45 -7.33 14.02
N PRO A 213 -18.40 -6.57 13.67
CA PRO A 213 -17.95 -5.46 14.50
C PRO A 213 -19.01 -4.36 14.55
N VAL A 214 -18.98 -3.57 15.62
CA VAL A 214 -19.79 -2.37 15.75
C VAL A 214 -19.18 -1.27 14.87
N TYR A 215 -20.01 -0.62 14.04
CA TYR A 215 -19.58 0.52 13.25
C TYR A 215 -19.91 1.83 13.99
N ARG A 216 -18.98 2.79 13.94
CA ARG A 216 -19.18 4.16 14.43
C ARG A 216 -18.73 5.15 13.38
N ASP A 217 -19.63 6.01 12.94
CA ASP A 217 -19.32 7.04 11.95
C ASP A 217 -18.88 8.33 12.66
N ASN A 218 -17.78 8.91 12.16
CA ASN A 218 -17.24 10.22 12.55
C ASN A 218 -17.19 10.53 14.05
N PRO A 219 -16.64 9.64 14.93
CA PRO A 219 -16.37 10.01 16.32
C PRO A 219 -15.42 11.21 16.37
N SER A 220 -15.85 12.28 17.05
CA SER A 220 -15.24 13.63 17.01
C SER A 220 -13.72 13.68 17.10
N PRO A 221 -13.03 13.07 18.08
CA PRO A 221 -11.57 13.20 18.20
C PRO A 221 -10.82 12.65 16.97
N TYR A 222 -11.32 11.56 16.39
CA TYR A 222 -10.72 10.97 15.19
C TYR A 222 -11.11 11.74 13.93
N PHE A 223 -12.35 12.19 13.85
CA PHE A 223 -12.84 12.98 12.74
C PHE A 223 -12.06 14.29 12.60
N GLU A 224 -11.90 15.04 13.68
CA GLU A 224 -11.15 16.31 13.69
C GLU A 224 -9.67 16.10 13.35
N THR A 225 -9.05 15.08 13.94
CA THR A 225 -7.63 14.75 13.73
C THR A 225 -7.37 14.36 12.28
N ILE A 226 -8.07 13.36 11.74
CA ILE A 226 -7.83 12.91 10.35
C ILE A 226 -8.13 14.03 9.35
N ASN A 227 -9.22 14.77 9.53
CA ASN A 227 -9.53 15.87 8.62
C ASN A 227 -8.50 17.00 8.68
N LYS A 228 -7.75 17.15 9.79
CA LYS A 228 -6.64 18.09 9.90
C LYS A 228 -5.39 17.60 9.18
N LEU A 229 -5.14 16.30 9.17
CA LEU A 229 -3.93 15.68 8.61
C LEU A 229 -4.07 15.30 7.13
N VAL A 230 -5.30 15.20 6.62
CA VAL A 230 -5.59 15.00 5.19
C VAL A 230 -5.50 16.34 4.46
N GLU A 231 -4.47 16.47 3.61
CA GLU A 231 -4.01 17.74 3.03
C GLU A 231 -3.98 17.72 1.48
N PRO A 232 -5.10 17.50 0.78
CA PRO A 232 -5.09 17.36 -0.69
C PRO A 232 -4.76 18.65 -1.46
N ALA A 233 -4.91 19.81 -0.81
CA ALA A 233 -4.53 21.11 -1.38
C ALA A 233 -3.07 21.48 -1.11
N GLU A 234 -2.35 20.73 -0.27
CA GLU A 234 -0.94 20.99 0.01
C GLU A 234 -0.10 20.80 -1.26
N PRO A 235 0.72 21.79 -1.68
CA PRO A 235 1.36 21.77 -3.00
C PRO A 235 2.16 20.49 -3.30
N ALA A 236 2.90 19.97 -2.33
CA ALA A 236 3.69 18.75 -2.51
C ALA A 236 2.82 17.50 -2.74
N ILE A 237 1.69 17.39 -2.00
CA ILE A 237 0.71 16.32 -2.17
C ILE A 237 0.07 16.43 -3.55
N ARG A 238 -0.43 17.62 -3.88
CA ARG A 238 -1.15 17.87 -5.13
C ARG A 238 -0.28 17.67 -6.35
N GLU A 239 0.98 18.10 -6.29
CA GLU A 239 1.98 17.86 -7.33
C GLU A 239 2.21 16.37 -7.52
N LYS A 240 2.52 15.63 -6.43
CA LYS A 240 2.81 14.21 -6.51
C LYS A 240 1.62 13.42 -7.05
N ALA A 241 0.41 13.69 -6.57
CA ALA A 241 -0.80 13.01 -6.99
C ALA A 241 -1.06 13.21 -8.49
N VAL A 242 -0.91 14.43 -9.02
CA VAL A 242 -1.09 14.70 -10.45
C VAL A 242 0.02 14.14 -11.32
N GLN A 243 1.27 14.12 -10.84
CA GLN A 243 2.36 13.47 -11.56
C GLN A 243 2.10 11.97 -11.78
N VAL A 244 1.45 11.30 -10.83
CA VAL A 244 1.04 9.90 -10.95
C VAL A 244 -0.20 9.77 -11.85
N ALA A 245 -1.26 10.53 -11.55
CA ALA A 245 -2.54 10.44 -12.25
C ALA A 245 -2.45 10.79 -13.74
N ARG A 246 -1.57 11.72 -14.15
CA ARG A 246 -1.40 12.09 -15.58
C ARG A 246 -0.94 10.93 -16.48
N SER A 247 -0.39 9.86 -15.91
CA SER A 247 -0.04 8.65 -16.66
C SER A 247 -1.28 7.91 -17.18
N TYR A 248 -2.45 8.22 -16.63
CA TYR A 248 -3.74 7.64 -16.98
C TYR A 248 -4.70 8.77 -17.42
N PRO A 249 -4.81 9.02 -18.75
CA PRO A 249 -5.53 10.18 -19.27
C PRO A 249 -7.03 10.15 -18.95
N GLY A 250 -7.62 11.35 -18.90
CA GLY A 250 -9.04 11.56 -18.65
C GLY A 250 -9.33 12.20 -17.30
N ALA A 251 -10.62 12.39 -17.00
CA ALA A 251 -11.08 12.80 -15.68
C ALA A 251 -10.74 11.75 -14.62
N TYR A 252 -11.03 12.05 -13.35
CA TYR A 252 -10.88 11.13 -12.23
C TYR A 252 -11.39 9.72 -12.56
N ASN A 253 -10.51 8.73 -12.50
CA ASN A 253 -10.81 7.37 -12.96
C ASN A 253 -10.10 6.27 -12.17
N ILE A 254 -10.58 5.04 -12.32
CA ILE A 254 -10.16 3.91 -11.49
C ILE A 254 -8.68 3.53 -11.68
N TYR A 255 -8.09 3.78 -12.85
CA TYR A 255 -6.66 3.53 -13.05
C TYR A 255 -5.79 4.53 -12.30
N GLN A 256 -6.26 5.79 -12.15
CA GLN A 256 -5.57 6.77 -11.31
C GLN A 256 -5.62 6.34 -9.83
N VAL A 257 -6.75 5.80 -9.36
CA VAL A 257 -6.86 5.23 -8.00
C VAL A 257 -5.86 4.10 -7.79
N CYS A 258 -5.81 3.13 -8.69
CA CYS A 258 -4.86 2.01 -8.61
C CYS A 258 -3.40 2.48 -8.64
N ALA A 259 -3.08 3.45 -9.50
CA ALA A 259 -1.72 3.98 -9.59
C ALA A 259 -1.27 4.76 -8.34
N LEU A 260 -2.17 5.53 -7.73
CA LEU A 260 -1.87 6.23 -6.48
C LEU A 260 -1.67 5.23 -5.33
N PHE A 261 -2.51 4.19 -5.26
CA PHE A 261 -2.32 3.08 -4.33
C PHE A 261 -0.95 2.41 -4.51
N ASP A 262 -0.58 2.06 -5.75
CA ASP A 262 0.71 1.42 -6.04
C ASP A 262 1.89 2.30 -5.62
N VAL A 263 1.81 3.61 -5.88
CA VAL A 263 2.88 4.54 -5.51
C VAL A 263 3.07 4.63 -3.99
N VAL A 264 1.99 4.71 -3.21
CA VAL A 264 2.11 4.69 -1.74
C VAL A 264 2.69 3.35 -1.28
N LYS A 265 2.15 2.23 -1.77
CA LYS A 265 2.64 0.88 -1.43
C LYS A 265 4.12 0.66 -1.76
N GLU A 266 4.60 1.21 -2.86
CA GLU A 266 5.96 0.97 -3.35
C GLU A 266 7.00 1.97 -2.87
N LYS A 267 6.57 3.17 -2.44
CA LYS A 267 7.49 4.28 -2.11
C LYS A 267 7.44 4.71 -0.65
N VAL A 268 6.49 4.19 0.13
CA VAL A 268 6.37 4.49 1.56
C VAL A 268 6.68 3.24 2.37
N GLU A 269 7.77 3.29 3.12
CA GLU A 269 8.19 2.19 3.98
C GLU A 269 7.40 2.20 5.29
N TYR A 270 7.03 1.01 5.76
CA TYR A 270 6.38 0.89 7.06
C TYR A 270 7.40 1.06 8.19
N VAL A 271 7.21 2.07 9.03
CA VAL A 271 8.04 2.32 10.21
C VAL A 271 7.12 2.54 11.39
N SER A 272 7.25 1.72 12.43
CA SER A 272 6.45 1.86 13.66
C SER A 272 6.85 3.10 14.44
N ASP A 273 5.87 3.63 15.16
CA ASP A 273 6.05 4.74 16.07
C ASP A 273 7.01 4.52 17.24
N PRO A 274 7.51 5.63 17.84
CA PRO A 274 8.24 5.57 19.09
C PRO A 274 7.42 4.89 20.19
N ARG A 275 8.06 3.97 20.91
CA ARG A 275 7.42 3.18 21.98
C ARG A 275 6.61 4.06 22.94
N GLY A 276 5.31 3.80 23.01
CA GLY A 276 4.39 4.41 23.96
C GLY A 276 3.62 5.62 23.43
N ASN A 277 3.83 6.00 22.17
CA ASN A 277 3.09 7.03 21.48
C ASN A 277 2.49 6.47 20.17
N ASP A 278 1.39 7.07 19.75
CA ASP A 278 0.72 6.88 18.46
C ASP A 278 0.72 8.28 17.82
N ILE A 279 1.62 8.51 16.86
CA ILE A 279 1.91 9.81 16.26
C ILE A 279 1.37 9.79 14.84
N TRP A 280 0.29 10.55 14.63
CA TRP A 280 -0.34 10.61 13.32
C TRP A 280 0.25 11.79 12.54
N GLU A 281 1.00 11.48 11.49
CA GLU A 281 1.71 12.48 10.71
C GLU A 281 0.78 13.11 9.65
N PRO A 282 0.93 14.42 9.39
CA PRO A 282 0.29 15.06 8.23
C PRO A 282 0.79 14.43 6.94
N ALA A 283 -0.07 14.37 5.92
CA ALA A 283 0.25 13.73 4.64
C ALA A 283 1.57 14.23 4.04
N ASN A 284 1.86 15.53 4.12
CA ASN A 284 3.09 16.10 3.55
C ASN A 284 4.36 15.63 4.26
N VAL A 285 4.28 15.26 5.55
CA VAL A 285 5.40 14.74 6.34
C VAL A 285 5.68 13.30 5.91
N THR A 286 4.66 12.43 5.87
CA THR A 286 4.78 11.05 5.39
C THR A 286 5.33 11.00 3.95
N LEU A 287 4.84 11.88 3.06
CA LEU A 287 5.35 11.96 1.69
C LEU A 287 6.84 12.34 1.65
N ARG A 288 7.25 13.31 2.47
CA ARG A 288 8.64 13.79 2.52
C ARG A 288 9.58 12.75 3.11
N MET A 289 9.15 12.03 4.15
CA MET A 289 9.95 11.00 4.80
C MET A 289 10.04 9.72 3.96
N GLY A 290 9.01 9.43 3.17
CA GLY A 290 8.89 8.15 2.48
C GLY A 290 8.69 6.99 3.45
N ALA A 291 8.18 7.27 4.66
CA ALA A 291 7.93 6.28 5.69
C ALA A 291 6.81 6.75 6.62
N GLY A 292 6.11 5.78 7.21
CA GLY A 292 5.02 5.95 8.16
C GLY A 292 4.29 4.62 8.35
N ASP A 293 3.52 4.49 9.42
CA ASP A 293 2.76 3.28 9.69
C ASP A 293 1.35 3.28 9.04
N CYS A 294 0.34 2.69 9.68
CA CYS A 294 -0.92 2.39 9.00
C CYS A 294 -1.80 3.63 8.78
N GLU A 295 -1.90 4.50 9.77
CA GLU A 295 -2.68 5.73 9.70
C GLU A 295 -1.98 6.77 8.84
N ASP A 296 -0.66 6.88 8.93
CA ASP A 296 0.14 7.80 8.11
C ASP A 296 -0.06 7.51 6.62
N GLN A 297 0.03 6.23 6.24
CA GLN A 297 -0.19 5.80 4.86
C GLN A 297 -1.65 5.95 4.43
N ALA A 298 -2.63 5.75 5.32
CA ALA A 298 -4.03 5.98 5.04
C ALA A 298 -4.34 7.49 4.82
N ILE A 299 -3.76 8.36 5.64
CA ILE A 299 -3.86 9.82 5.56
C ILE A 299 -3.21 10.33 4.28
N LEU A 300 -1.99 9.88 3.97
CA LEU A 300 -1.30 10.23 2.73
C LEU A 300 -2.09 9.78 1.50
N LEU A 301 -2.54 8.52 1.47
CA LEU A 301 -3.28 7.99 0.34
C LEU A 301 -4.61 8.73 0.14
N SER A 302 -5.35 9.01 1.23
CA SER A 302 -6.58 9.79 1.18
C SER A 302 -6.33 11.19 0.62
N SER A 303 -5.28 11.87 1.09
CA SER A 303 -4.89 13.20 0.58
C SER A 303 -4.54 13.18 -0.91
N MET A 304 -3.83 12.14 -1.38
CA MET A 304 -3.49 12.02 -2.80
C MET A 304 -4.71 11.73 -3.68
N LEU A 305 -5.69 10.96 -3.19
CA LEU A 305 -6.93 10.65 -3.90
C LEU A 305 -7.87 11.86 -3.98
N GLU A 306 -8.08 12.56 -2.86
CA GLU A 306 -8.85 13.80 -2.80
C GLU A 306 -8.23 14.88 -3.70
N ALA A 307 -6.89 14.96 -3.77
CA ALA A 307 -6.17 15.88 -4.64
C ALA A 307 -6.48 15.71 -6.15
N VAL A 308 -6.92 14.51 -6.57
CA VAL A 308 -7.32 14.21 -7.95
C VAL A 308 -8.82 14.07 -8.11
N GLY A 309 -9.60 14.45 -7.09
CA GLY A 309 -11.06 14.52 -7.14
C GLY A 309 -11.78 13.22 -6.80
N GLY A 310 -11.20 12.37 -5.94
CA GLY A 310 -11.89 11.22 -5.36
C GLY A 310 -12.37 11.47 -3.94
N THR A 311 -13.58 11.04 -3.61
CA THR A 311 -14.14 11.12 -2.25
C THR A 311 -13.66 9.95 -1.41
N THR A 312 -13.06 10.22 -0.25
CA THR A 312 -12.38 9.22 0.57
C THR A 312 -12.94 9.10 1.98
N ARG A 313 -12.58 7.99 2.62
CA ARG A 313 -12.83 7.69 4.02
C ARG A 313 -11.62 6.98 4.61
N VAL A 314 -11.31 7.23 5.87
CA VAL A 314 -10.34 6.44 6.64
C VAL A 314 -11.10 5.53 7.60
N TYR A 315 -10.79 4.24 7.59
CA TYR A 315 -11.33 3.27 8.53
C TYR A 315 -10.30 2.96 9.62
N LEU A 316 -10.73 3.03 10.88
CA LEU A 316 -9.93 2.66 12.04
C LEU A 316 -10.53 1.41 12.68
N THR A 317 -9.71 0.37 12.81
CA THR A 317 -10.03 -0.84 13.58
C THR A 317 -9.41 -0.76 14.97
N ASN A 318 -9.53 -1.82 15.76
CA ASN A 318 -8.85 -1.92 17.05
C ASN A 318 -7.31 -1.77 16.97
N THR A 319 -6.68 -2.12 15.84
CA THR A 319 -5.21 -2.19 15.74
C THR A 319 -4.65 -1.78 14.38
N HIS A 320 -5.45 -1.11 13.55
CA HIS A 320 -5.07 -0.84 12.15
C HIS A 320 -5.90 0.29 11.56
N ALA A 321 -5.31 1.08 10.66
CA ALA A 321 -5.97 2.09 9.86
C ALA A 321 -5.78 1.81 8.35
N PHE A 322 -6.79 2.13 7.54
CA PHE A 322 -6.68 2.05 6.09
C PHE A 322 -7.61 3.04 5.40
N ALA A 323 -7.26 3.45 4.18
CA ALA A 323 -8.08 4.33 3.37
C ALA A 323 -9.13 3.55 2.58
N ALA A 324 -10.17 4.25 2.14
CA ALA A 324 -11.10 3.78 1.15
C ALA A 324 -11.54 4.93 0.26
N VAL A 325 -12.04 4.59 -0.93
CA VAL A 325 -12.55 5.57 -1.88
C VAL A 325 -13.94 5.19 -2.33
N TYR A 326 -14.82 6.19 -2.46
CA TYR A 326 -16.18 6.00 -2.91
C TYR A 326 -16.19 5.56 -4.39
N ILE A 327 -16.90 4.47 -4.67
CA ILE A 327 -17.02 3.88 -6.02
C ILE A 327 -18.44 3.92 -6.57
N GLY A 328 -19.32 4.71 -5.95
CA GLY A 328 -20.69 4.94 -6.38
C GLY A 328 -21.72 4.18 -5.55
N ASN A 329 -22.98 4.51 -5.80
CA ASN A 329 -24.13 3.86 -5.19
C ASN A 329 -24.76 2.86 -6.17
N GLY A 330 -25.06 1.66 -5.68
CA GLY A 330 -25.72 0.60 -6.44
C GLY A 330 -24.78 -0.26 -7.30
N THR A 331 -25.29 -1.43 -7.70
CA THR A 331 -24.52 -2.51 -8.33
C THR A 331 -23.81 -2.09 -9.62
N ALA A 332 -24.43 -1.25 -10.45
CA ALA A 332 -23.85 -0.89 -11.75
C ALA A 332 -22.52 -0.10 -11.62
N ALA A 333 -22.46 0.85 -10.68
CA ALA A 333 -21.26 1.64 -10.42
C ALA A 333 -20.16 0.77 -9.77
N THR A 334 -20.55 -0.02 -8.77
CA THR A 334 -19.66 -0.97 -8.10
C THR A 334 -19.04 -1.97 -9.08
N ASP A 335 -19.85 -2.60 -9.95
CA ASP A 335 -19.37 -3.53 -10.96
C ASP A 335 -18.44 -2.87 -11.98
N ALA A 336 -18.67 -1.61 -12.32
CA ALA A 336 -17.80 -0.84 -13.21
C ALA A 336 -16.43 -0.60 -12.57
N ALA A 337 -16.39 -0.18 -11.30
CA ALA A 337 -15.15 -0.03 -10.55
C ALA A 337 -14.41 -1.37 -10.40
N VAL A 338 -15.11 -2.47 -10.09
CA VAL A 338 -14.53 -3.81 -10.01
C VAL A 338 -13.90 -4.24 -11.34
N ARG A 339 -14.59 -4.02 -12.47
CA ARG A 339 -14.04 -4.29 -13.81
C ARG A 339 -12.80 -3.44 -14.07
N GLY A 340 -12.80 -2.17 -13.65
CA GLY A 340 -11.67 -1.26 -13.76
C GLY A 340 -10.43 -1.75 -13.00
N VAL A 341 -10.59 -2.10 -11.73
CA VAL A 341 -9.50 -2.67 -10.91
C VAL A 341 -8.95 -3.95 -11.54
N ARG A 342 -9.83 -4.81 -12.07
CA ARG A 342 -9.41 -6.05 -12.75
C ARG A 342 -8.71 -5.81 -14.09
N ALA A 343 -9.11 -4.79 -14.83
CA ALA A 343 -8.41 -4.40 -16.04
C ALA A 343 -6.99 -3.87 -15.72
N TYR A 344 -6.81 -3.28 -14.53
CA TYR A 344 -5.53 -2.79 -14.06
C TYR A 344 -4.61 -3.91 -13.54
N TYR A 345 -5.07 -4.71 -12.57
CA TYR A 345 -4.23 -5.71 -11.88
C TYR A 345 -4.36 -7.14 -12.42
N GLY A 346 -5.32 -7.41 -13.31
CA GLY A 346 -5.72 -8.77 -13.71
C GLY A 346 -6.88 -9.31 -12.89
N ASN A 347 -7.14 -10.62 -13.00
CA ASN A 347 -8.35 -11.25 -12.46
C ASN A 347 -8.31 -11.41 -10.93
N VAL A 348 -8.16 -10.30 -10.21
CA VAL A 348 -8.10 -10.23 -8.76
C VAL A 348 -9.49 -10.08 -8.14
N ASP A 349 -9.55 -10.42 -6.85
CA ASP A 349 -10.71 -10.23 -6.02
C ASP A 349 -10.77 -8.81 -5.48
N VAL A 350 -11.78 -8.04 -5.88
CA VAL A 350 -11.96 -6.65 -5.41
C VAL A 350 -12.91 -6.64 -4.21
N ASN A 351 -12.51 -5.99 -3.12
CA ASN A 351 -13.26 -5.91 -1.87
C ASN A 351 -13.62 -4.46 -1.56
N TYR A 352 -14.83 -4.27 -1.04
CA TYR A 352 -15.39 -2.97 -0.69
C TYR A 352 -16.36 -3.11 0.49
N LEU A 353 -16.54 -2.02 1.24
CA LEU A 353 -17.60 -1.88 2.24
C LEU A 353 -18.80 -1.20 1.60
N THR A 354 -19.99 -1.39 2.15
CA THR A 354 -21.21 -0.72 1.67
C THR A 354 -22.05 -0.27 2.85
N ASP A 355 -22.49 0.97 2.80
CA ASP A 355 -23.35 1.63 3.78
C ASP A 355 -24.52 2.34 3.09
N GLU A 356 -25.19 3.24 3.79
CA GLU A 356 -26.32 4.02 3.25
C GLU A 356 -25.93 4.97 2.11
N TYR A 357 -24.64 5.33 1.97
CA TYR A 357 -24.15 6.25 0.96
C TYR A 357 -23.69 5.54 -0.33
N GLY A 358 -23.25 4.29 -0.21
CA GLY A 358 -22.89 3.45 -1.34
C GLY A 358 -21.70 2.55 -1.04
N SER A 359 -20.91 2.24 -2.06
CA SER A 359 -19.77 1.32 -1.94
C SER A 359 -18.44 2.07 -1.81
N TRP A 360 -17.56 1.56 -0.94
CA TRP A 360 -16.26 2.11 -0.61
C TRP A 360 -15.17 1.08 -0.89
N LEU A 361 -14.37 1.27 -1.93
CA LEU A 361 -13.27 0.39 -2.31
C LEU A 361 -12.17 0.45 -1.25
N MET A 362 -11.73 -0.71 -0.75
CA MET A 362 -10.70 -0.80 0.28
C MET A 362 -9.30 -0.53 -0.29
N LEU A 363 -8.56 0.36 0.36
CA LEU A 363 -7.23 0.79 -0.06
C LEU A 363 -6.27 0.77 1.14
N ASP A 364 -5.64 -0.38 1.34
CA ASP A 364 -4.63 -0.58 2.38
C ASP A 364 -3.24 -0.90 1.80
N PRO A 365 -2.36 0.10 1.63
CA PRO A 365 -1.02 -0.13 1.07
C PRO A 365 -0.12 -0.98 1.97
N THR A 366 -0.37 -0.98 3.30
CA THR A 366 0.44 -1.69 4.29
C THR A 366 0.19 -3.21 4.29
N SER A 367 -1.05 -3.64 4.01
CA SER A 367 -1.44 -5.05 4.10
C SER A 367 -1.87 -5.67 2.77
N SER A 368 -2.44 -4.88 1.85
CA SER A 368 -2.92 -5.41 0.56
C SER A 368 -1.84 -5.42 -0.51
N LEU A 369 -1.95 -6.37 -1.46
CA LEU A 369 -1.04 -6.47 -2.61
C LEU A 369 -1.41 -5.55 -3.78
N TYR A 370 -2.66 -5.08 -3.82
CA TYR A 370 -3.29 -4.28 -4.88
C TYR A 370 -4.49 -3.50 -4.31
N ALA A 371 -4.93 -2.46 -5.01
CA ALA A 371 -6.13 -1.70 -4.64
C ALA A 371 -7.38 -2.59 -4.68
N GLY A 372 -8.18 -2.60 -3.62
CA GLY A 372 -9.31 -3.52 -3.46
C GLY A 372 -8.93 -4.87 -2.84
N GLY A 373 -7.66 -5.07 -2.45
CA GLY A 373 -7.28 -6.19 -1.59
C GLY A 373 -7.93 -6.13 -0.21
N LEU A 374 -7.75 -7.20 0.56
CA LEU A 374 -8.25 -7.30 1.93
C LEU A 374 -7.37 -6.47 2.90
N PRO A 375 -7.92 -5.53 3.68
CA PRO A 375 -7.15 -4.64 4.54
C PRO A 375 -6.82 -5.28 5.89
N GLY A 376 -5.72 -4.85 6.51
CA GLY A 376 -5.30 -5.20 7.85
C GLY A 376 -5.45 -6.69 8.17
N LYS A 377 -5.95 -6.97 9.38
CA LYS A 377 -6.28 -8.33 9.82
C LYS A 377 -7.69 -8.71 9.36
N THR A 378 -7.81 -9.09 8.10
CA THR A 378 -9.05 -9.64 7.54
C THR A 378 -8.84 -11.02 6.95
N ALA A 379 -9.93 -11.76 6.78
CA ALA A 379 -9.90 -13.12 6.25
C ALA A 379 -11.11 -13.40 5.36
N PRO A 380 -10.97 -14.25 4.33
CA PRO A 380 -12.11 -14.85 3.67
C PRO A 380 -12.93 -15.67 4.68
N ALA A 381 -14.25 -15.46 4.68
CA ALA A 381 -15.18 -16.12 5.59
C ALA A 381 -16.12 -17.04 4.81
N LYS A 382 -16.57 -18.13 5.45
CA LYS A 382 -17.68 -18.95 4.94
C LYS A 382 -19.00 -18.23 5.26
N VAL A 383 -19.90 -18.16 4.29
CA VAL A 383 -21.31 -17.87 4.56
C VAL A 383 -22.05 -19.19 4.51
N LYS A 384 -22.78 -19.54 5.58
CA LYS A 384 -23.73 -20.66 5.53
C LYS A 384 -24.91 -20.18 4.69
N ALA A 385 -25.05 -20.67 3.46
CA ALA A 385 -26.26 -20.47 2.69
C ALA A 385 -27.42 -21.21 3.39
N ALA A 386 -28.52 -20.52 3.68
CA ALA A 386 -29.78 -21.17 3.97
C ALA A 386 -30.32 -21.66 2.61
N GLU A 387 -30.16 -22.96 2.34
CA GLU A 387 -30.70 -23.66 1.17
C GLU A 387 -30.21 -23.14 -0.21
N GLY A 388 -29.07 -23.65 -0.68
CA GLY A 388 -28.61 -23.46 -2.06
C GLY A 388 -27.09 -23.51 -2.17
N ASN A 389 -26.57 -24.24 -3.17
CA ASN A 389 -25.15 -24.52 -3.41
C ASN A 389 -24.35 -23.31 -3.94
N GLU A 390 -24.62 -22.09 -3.47
CA GLU A 390 -23.82 -20.92 -3.81
C GLU A 390 -23.19 -20.35 -2.54
N THR A 391 -21.94 -20.72 -2.28
CA THR A 391 -21.09 -20.01 -1.32
C THR A 391 -20.72 -18.66 -1.92
N TYR A 392 -21.52 -17.63 -1.66
CA TYR A 392 -21.17 -16.26 -2.03
C TYR A 392 -19.83 -15.88 -1.37
N ARG A 393 -18.97 -15.20 -2.13
CA ARG A 393 -17.69 -14.70 -1.65
C ARG A 393 -17.93 -13.70 -0.52
N SER A 394 -17.51 -14.05 0.70
CA SER A 394 -17.50 -13.16 1.87
C SER A 394 -16.12 -13.13 2.50
N TRP A 395 -15.89 -12.08 3.27
CA TRP A 395 -14.74 -11.87 4.14
C TRP A 395 -15.21 -11.33 5.49
N THR A 396 -14.29 -11.19 6.44
CA THR A 396 -14.53 -10.70 7.81
C THR A 396 -13.28 -10.02 8.36
N PHE A 397 -13.47 -9.08 9.29
CA PHE A 397 -12.38 -8.67 10.18
C PHE A 397 -12.08 -9.77 11.19
N VAL A 398 -10.81 -9.96 11.51
CA VAL A 398 -10.33 -10.92 12.51
C VAL A 398 -10.01 -10.14 13.78
N ASP A 399 -10.53 -10.61 14.91
CA ASP A 399 -10.30 -10.01 16.24
C ASP A 399 -10.57 -8.50 16.33
N THR A 400 -11.57 -8.03 15.57
CA THR A 400 -12.01 -6.62 15.55
C THR A 400 -13.41 -6.52 16.10
N ASN A 401 -13.57 -5.71 17.14
CA ASN A 401 -14.85 -5.50 17.80
C ASN A 401 -15.53 -4.21 17.35
N GLU A 402 -14.73 -3.25 16.87
CA GLU A 402 -15.21 -1.93 16.44
C GLU A 402 -14.49 -1.46 15.19
N VAL A 403 -15.23 -0.85 14.28
CA VAL A 403 -14.73 -0.16 13.09
C VAL A 403 -15.24 1.27 13.12
N LYS A 404 -14.34 2.25 13.14
CA LYS A 404 -14.69 3.67 13.02
C LYS A 404 -14.53 4.08 11.57
N ALA A 405 -15.55 4.69 11.00
CA ALA A 405 -15.57 5.22 9.64
C ALA A 405 -15.42 6.74 9.70
N ILE A 406 -14.31 7.27 9.20
CA ILE A 406 -13.98 8.69 9.28
C ILE A 406 -14.06 9.30 7.88
N ASP A 407 -15.15 10.00 7.62
CA ASP A 407 -15.37 10.70 6.36
C ASP A 407 -14.44 11.91 6.25
N ILE A 408 -13.94 12.15 5.04
CA ILE A 408 -13.15 13.34 4.74
C ILE A 408 -14.10 14.46 4.29
N ASN A 409 -14.09 15.55 5.06
CA ASN A 409 -14.83 16.76 4.79
C ASN A 409 -14.04 17.63 3.81
N PRO A 410 -14.57 17.93 2.62
CA PRO A 410 -13.93 18.85 1.69
C PRO A 410 -13.95 20.26 2.32
N ARG A 411 -12.82 20.68 2.91
CA ARG A 411 -12.68 21.95 3.65
C ARG A 411 -12.75 23.21 2.77
N TRP A 412 -13.07 23.08 1.49
CA TRP A 412 -13.08 24.21 0.55
C TRP A 412 -14.52 24.62 0.23
N SER A 413 -14.91 25.82 0.64
CA SER A 413 -15.99 26.52 -0.04
C SER A 413 -15.53 26.78 -1.48
N LEU A 414 -16.29 26.27 -2.46
CA LEU A 414 -16.11 26.56 -3.89
C LEU A 414 -16.10 28.07 -4.17
#